data_AF-A0A8T3PFS5-F1
#
_entry.id   AF-A0A8T3PFS5-F1
#
_cell.length_a   1.000
_cell.length_b   1.000
_cell.length_c   1.000
_cell.angle_alpha   90.00
_cell.angle_beta   90.00
_cell.angle_gamma   90.00
#
_symmetry.space_group_name_H-M   'P 1'
#
loop_
_entity.id
_entity.type
_entity.pdbx_description
1 polymer ?
#
loop_
_entity_poly.entity_id
_entity_poly.type
_entity_poly.pdbx_seq_one_letter_code
_entity_poly.pdbx_strand_id
1 'polypeptide(L)'
;GADRELLVTAERSRRELWTSRVWPGALLVGGEVIGTWRRAGMTLTVQPWRRLSRGERSAVEVEAESLPLPGRRGPIGIRWSE
;
A
#
# COMPACT_ATOMS: atom_id res chain seq x y z
N GLY A 1 -7.71 -6.99 17.33
CA GLY A 1 -8.75 -6.25 18.04
C GLY A 1 -9.90 -6.03 17.11
N ALA A 2 -11.14 -6.01 17.61
CA ALA A 2 -12.36 -5.94 16.81
C ALA A 2 -12.35 -4.78 15.78
N ASP A 3 -11.80 -3.61 16.14
CA ASP A 3 -11.73 -2.44 15.25
C ASP A 3 -10.93 -2.70 13.96
N ARG A 4 -9.92 -3.57 14.02
CA ARG A 4 -9.11 -3.93 12.84
C ARG A 4 -9.90 -4.79 11.86
N GLU A 5 -10.88 -5.54 12.34
CA GLU A 5 -11.71 -6.42 11.52
C GLU A 5 -12.72 -5.64 10.67
N LEU A 6 -13.11 -4.45 11.15
CA LEU A 6 -13.94 -3.51 10.39
C LEU A 6 -13.22 -2.96 9.17
N LEU A 7 -11.90 -2.76 9.25
CA LEU A 7 -11.10 -2.19 8.16
C LEU A 7 -10.55 -3.25 7.20
N VAL A 8 -10.19 -4.43 7.74
CA VAL A 8 -9.63 -5.54 6.97
C VAL A 8 -10.27 -6.83 7.48
N THR A 9 -11.24 -7.33 6.72
CA THR A 9 -12.05 -8.51 7.11
C THR A 9 -11.24 -9.81 7.05
N ALA A 10 -10.36 -9.96 6.07
CA ALA A 10 -9.53 -11.15 5.88
C ALA A 10 -8.38 -11.22 6.91
N GLU A 11 -8.35 -12.26 7.74
CA GLU A 11 -7.35 -12.40 8.81
C GLU A 11 -5.90 -12.43 8.28
N ARG A 12 -5.66 -13.11 7.14
CA ARG A 12 -4.34 -13.14 6.50
C ARG A 12 -3.85 -11.72 6.18
N SER A 13 -4.70 -10.90 5.57
CA SER A 13 -4.42 -9.51 5.24
C SER A 13 -4.15 -8.66 6.49
N ARG A 14 -4.88 -8.91 7.59
CA ARG A 14 -4.60 -8.26 8.88
C ARG A 14 -3.20 -8.56 9.40
N ARG A 15 -2.74 -9.82 9.27
CA ARG A 15 -1.40 -10.24 9.72
C ARG A 15 -0.29 -9.62 8.88
N GLU A 16 -0.54 -9.37 7.59
CA GLU A 16 0.41 -8.70 6.69
C GLU A 16 0.52 -7.18 6.98
N LEU A 17 -0.60 -6.51 7.32
CA LEU A 17 -0.62 -5.07 7.61
C LEU A 17 -0.19 -4.73 9.06
N TRP A 18 -0.70 -5.45 10.06
CA TRP A 18 -0.40 -5.19 11.47
C TRP A 18 0.63 -6.19 11.99
N THR A 19 1.87 -6.03 11.54
CA THR A 19 3.00 -6.84 11.99
C THR A 19 3.43 -6.46 13.42
N SER A 20 4.30 -7.26 14.04
CA SER A 20 4.74 -7.02 15.42
C SER A 20 5.78 -5.91 15.59
N ARG A 21 6.49 -5.49 14.53
CA ARG A 21 7.62 -4.55 14.65
C ARG A 21 7.55 -3.36 13.72
N VAL A 22 7.35 -3.61 12.42
CA VAL A 22 7.40 -2.57 11.40
C VAL A 22 6.13 -2.67 10.57
N TRP A 23 5.27 -1.69 10.77
CA TRP A 23 3.99 -1.64 10.07
C TRP A 23 4.24 -1.10 8.66
N PRO A 24 3.94 -1.87 7.60
CA PRO A 24 3.85 -1.29 6.28
C PRO A 24 2.72 -0.26 6.21
N GLY A 25 2.74 0.58 5.19
CA GLY A 25 1.59 1.41 4.85
C GLY A 25 0.43 0.57 4.32
N ALA A 26 -0.80 1.04 4.52
CA ALA A 26 -1.99 0.46 3.91
C ALA A 26 -2.18 0.99 2.48
N LEU A 27 -2.50 0.11 1.54
CA LEU A 27 -2.96 0.49 0.21
C LEU A 27 -4.48 0.68 0.26
N LEU A 28 -4.94 1.91 0.07
CA LEU A 28 -6.36 2.26 0.06
C LEU A 28 -6.82 2.53 -1.37
N VAL A 29 -7.86 1.83 -1.83
CA VAL A 29 -8.47 2.07 -3.14
C VAL A 29 -9.99 2.04 -2.98
N GLY A 30 -10.67 3.09 -3.42
CA GLY A 30 -12.13 3.18 -3.33
C GLY A 30 -12.67 3.11 -1.89
N GLY A 31 -11.88 3.48 -0.89
CA GLY A 31 -12.26 3.39 0.53
C GLY A 31 -11.98 2.04 1.18
N GLU A 32 -11.44 1.07 0.44
CA GLU A 32 -11.08 -0.25 0.96
C GLU A 32 -9.57 -0.42 1.10
N VAL A 33 -9.15 -1.04 2.21
CA VAL A 33 -7.76 -1.47 2.38
C VAL A 33 -7.56 -2.79 1.64
N ILE A 34 -6.79 -2.73 0.56
CA ILE A 34 -6.67 -3.81 -0.42
C ILE A 34 -5.24 -4.35 -0.57
N GLY A 35 -4.32 -3.93 0.30
CA GLY A 35 -2.92 -4.33 0.23
C GLY A 35 -2.05 -3.57 1.20
N THR A 36 -0.75 -3.78 1.04
CA THR A 36 0.29 -3.06 1.80
C THR A 36 1.26 -2.36 0.87
N TRP A 37 1.98 -1.37 1.38
CA TRP A 37 3.12 -0.80 0.69
C TRP A 37 4.28 -0.52 1.65
N ARG A 38 5.49 -0.54 1.10
CA ARG A 38 6.73 -0.20 1.83
C ARG A 38 7.57 0.73 1.01
N ARG A 39 8.33 1.61 1.68
CA ARG A 39 9.29 2.49 1.04
C ARG A 39 10.72 2.09 1.36
N ALA A 40 11.56 2.07 0.33
CA ALA A 40 13.00 2.07 0.45
C ALA A 40 13.57 3.20 -0.41
N GLY A 41 14.04 4.28 0.22
CA GLY A 41 14.49 5.48 -0.48
C GLY A 41 13.38 6.11 -1.34
N MET A 42 13.55 6.07 -2.66
CA MET A 42 12.59 6.59 -3.66
C MET A 42 11.77 5.48 -4.33
N THR A 43 11.88 4.23 -3.86
CA THR A 43 11.10 3.11 -4.36
C THR A 43 9.96 2.77 -3.40
N LEU A 44 8.74 2.70 -3.92
CA LEU A 44 7.56 2.17 -3.24
C LEU A 44 7.27 0.77 -3.77
N THR A 45 7.38 -0.22 -2.89
CA THR A 45 6.93 -1.59 -3.19
C THR A 45 5.48 -1.70 -2.74
N VAL A 46 4.58 -2.01 -3.66
CA VAL A 46 3.14 -2.16 -3.43
C VAL A 46 2.77 -3.63 -3.61
N GLN A 47 2.09 -4.19 -2.62
CA GLN A 47 1.61 -5.58 -2.60
C GLN A 47 0.07 -5.61 -2.44
N PRO A 48 -0.67 -5.71 -3.55
CA PRO A 48 -2.11 -5.91 -3.53
C PRO A 48 -2.47 -7.32 -3.04
N TRP A 49 -3.56 -7.45 -2.28
CA TRP A 49 -4.14 -8.75 -1.90
C TRP A 49 -5.09 -9.31 -2.96
N ARG A 50 -5.51 -8.47 -3.90
CA ARG A 50 -6.31 -8.83 -5.07
C ARG A 50 -5.75 -8.19 -6.33
N ARG A 51 -6.15 -8.71 -7.49
CA ARG A 51 -5.85 -8.07 -8.76
C ARG A 51 -6.52 -6.70 -8.83
N LEU A 52 -5.75 -5.71 -9.29
CA LEU A 52 -6.25 -4.36 -9.56
C LEU A 52 -6.65 -4.25 -11.02
N SER A 53 -7.73 -3.51 -11.26
CA SER A 53 -8.01 -2.99 -12.60
C SER A 53 -6.90 -2.02 -13.04
N ARG A 54 -6.83 -1.78 -14.35
CA ARG A 54 -5.87 -0.81 -14.90
C ARG A 54 -6.07 0.59 -14.32
N GLY A 55 -7.34 1.01 -14.15
CA GLY A 55 -7.68 2.32 -13.59
C GLY A 55 -7.23 2.48 -12.14
N GLU A 56 -7.48 1.47 -11.30
CA GLU A 56 -7.01 1.46 -9.91
C GLU A 56 -5.48 1.51 -9.83
N ARG A 57 -4.80 0.73 -10.68
CA ARG A 57 -3.32 0.73 -10.73
C ARG A 57 -2.75 2.09 -11.12
N SER A 58 -3.32 2.72 -12.16
CA SER A 58 -2.91 4.05 -12.59
C SER A 58 -3.22 5.13 -11.54
N ALA A 59 -4.34 5.03 -10.83
CA ALA A 59 -4.66 5.95 -9.72
C ALA A 59 -3.61 5.86 -8.60
N VAL A 60 -3.20 4.63 -8.23
CA VAL A 60 -2.13 4.42 -7.24
C VAL A 60 -0.79 4.98 -7.73
N GLU A 61 -0.47 4.84 -9.00
CA GLU A 61 0.75 5.41 -9.60
C GLU A 61 0.76 6.94 -9.53
N VAL A 62 -0.35 7.59 -9.90
CA VAL A 62 -0.50 9.05 -9.80
C VAL A 62 -0.39 9.53 -8.35
N GLU A 63 -1.06 8.87 -7.41
CA GLU A 63 -0.98 9.23 -6.00
C GLU A 63 0.44 9.08 -5.46
N ALA A 64 1.11 7.98 -5.80
CA ALA A 64 2.48 7.73 -5.40
C ALA A 64 3.45 8.81 -5.87
N GLU A 65 3.29 9.33 -7.09
CA GLU A 65 4.09 10.44 -7.60
C GLU A 65 3.88 11.75 -6.83
N SER A 66 2.70 11.94 -6.25
CA SER A 66 2.35 13.14 -5.49
C SER A 66 2.85 13.12 -4.04
N LEU A 67 3.32 11.97 -3.54
CA LEU A 67 3.66 11.83 -2.12
C LEU A 67 4.79 12.79 -1.70
N PRO A 68 4.60 13.58 -0.63
CA PRO A 68 5.60 14.47 -0.07
C PRO A 68 6.61 13.68 0.76
N LEU A 69 7.48 12.92 0.09
CA LEU A 69 8.45 12.04 0.75
C LEU A 69 9.70 12.81 1.20
N PRO A 70 10.15 12.65 2.47
CA PRO A 70 11.40 13.24 2.93
C PRO A 70 12.60 12.74 2.12
N GLY A 71 13.49 13.67 1.74
CA GLY A 71 14.72 13.39 1.01
C GLY A 71 14.52 13.03 -0.47
N ARG A 72 13.37 13.38 -1.06
CA ARG A 72 13.07 13.16 -2.47
C ARG A 72 14.03 13.97 -3.35
N ARG A 73 14.78 13.27 -4.22
CA ARG A 73 15.71 13.88 -5.19
C ARG A 73 15.32 13.62 -6.66
N GLY A 74 14.08 13.19 -6.89
CA GLY A 74 13.58 12.84 -8.23
C GLY A 74 12.23 12.09 -8.20
N PRO A 75 11.88 11.41 -9.30
CA PRO A 75 10.64 10.63 -9.41
C PRO A 75 10.58 9.46 -8.43
N ILE A 76 9.38 9.08 -8.03
CA ILE A 76 9.16 7.91 -7.18
C ILE A 76 8.99 6.70 -8.09
N GLY A 77 9.80 5.67 -7.87
CA GLY A 77 9.65 4.39 -8.57
C GLY A 77 8.62 3.52 -7.87
N ILE A 78 7.67 2.97 -8.61
CA ILE A 78 6.75 1.96 -8.09
C ILE A 78 7.21 0.57 -8.52
N ARG A 79 7.24 -0.36 -7.56
CA ARG A 79 7.43 -1.78 -7.78
C ARG A 79 6.19 -2.51 -7.31
N TRP A 80 5.60 -3.30 -8.18
CA TRP A 80 4.48 -4.17 -7.83
C TRP A 80 5.00 -5.55 -7.44
N SER A 81 4.60 -6.06 -6.28
CA SER A 81 4.79 -7.45 -5.88
C SER A 81 3.44 -8.15 -5.86
N GLU A 82 3.34 -9.25 -6.61
CA GLU A 82 2.17 -10.13 -6.66
C GLU A 82 2.26 -11.22 -5.59
#